data_AF-A0A358NDB9-F1
#
_entry.id   AF-A0A358NDB9-F1
#
_cell.length_a   1.000
_cell.length_b   1.000
_cell.length_c   1.000
_cell.angle_alpha   90.00
_cell.angle_beta   90.00
_cell.angle_gamma   90.00
#
_symmetry.space_group_name_H-M   'P 1'
#
loop_
_entity.id
_entity.type
_entity.pdbx_description
1 polymer ?
#
loop_
_entity_poly.entity_id
_entity_poly.type
_entity_poly.pdbx_seq_one_letter_code
_entity_poly.pdbx_strand_id
1 'polypeptide(L)'
;KYSRGAKKSEIKSRYLPKMKQNVFDMAINSFIDKGLIKQEGEYIFLPYFSIQYDDYYRKCEESILKAINDARFEFIGYEELVSSLKGKEAEEIVALMLENKELVKINETGITTNEMYEEAKNMLVEFVKKNSKITAAEYRDILNTNRKNAIGLLEHFDMQRVTRRVGNDRIMF
;
A
#
# COMPACT_ATOMS: atom_id res chain seq x y z
N LYS A 1 7.11 16.35 -0.17
CA LYS A 1 8.42 16.13 0.51
C LYS A 1 8.76 14.64 0.61
N TYR A 2 7.74 13.79 0.78
CA TYR A 2 7.90 12.33 0.89
C TYR A 2 7.34 11.60 -0.34
N SER A 3 7.33 12.25 -1.51
CA SER A 3 6.90 11.65 -2.78
C SER A 3 8.12 11.38 -3.66
N ARG A 4 8.13 10.27 -4.40
CA ARG A 4 9.20 9.88 -5.34
C ARG A 4 9.48 10.92 -6.43
N GLY A 5 8.49 11.76 -6.73
CA GLY A 5 8.57 12.82 -7.72
C GLY A 5 7.20 13.42 -8.02
N ALA A 6 7.13 14.26 -9.03
CA ALA A 6 5.85 14.76 -9.54
C ALA A 6 5.34 13.84 -10.65
N LYS A 7 4.04 13.53 -10.65
CA LYS A 7 3.43 12.75 -11.74
C LYS A 7 3.54 13.54 -13.04
N LYS A 8 4.00 12.90 -14.11
CA LYS A 8 4.14 13.51 -15.44
C LYS A 8 2.82 14.14 -15.91
N SER A 9 1.70 13.46 -15.66
CA SER A 9 0.34 13.94 -15.97
C SER A 9 -0.05 15.18 -15.15
N GLU A 10 0.33 15.24 -13.87
CA GLU A 10 0.09 16.39 -12.99
C GLU A 10 0.92 17.60 -13.41
N ILE A 11 2.18 17.41 -13.80
CA ILE A 11 3.03 18.49 -14.32
C ILE A 11 2.35 19.13 -15.54
N LYS A 12 1.88 18.28 -16.46
CA LYS A 12 1.19 18.75 -17.67
C LYS A 12 -0.10 19.48 -17.35
N SER A 13 -0.99 18.89 -16.55
CA SER A 13 -2.33 19.45 -16.30
C SER A 13 -2.28 20.71 -15.45
N ARG A 14 -1.39 20.78 -14.46
CA ARG A 14 -1.28 21.92 -13.54
C ARG A 14 -0.49 23.09 -14.14
N TYR A 15 0.66 22.81 -14.76
CA TYR A 15 1.59 23.87 -15.18
C TYR A 15 1.57 24.16 -16.68
N LEU A 16 1.22 23.17 -17.51
CA LEU A 16 1.28 23.28 -18.97
C LEU A 16 -0.02 22.81 -19.68
N PRO A 17 -1.24 23.20 -19.21
CA PRO A 17 -2.49 22.65 -19.70
C PRO A 17 -2.76 22.94 -21.18
N LYS A 18 -2.23 24.06 -21.70
CA LYS A 18 -2.38 24.47 -23.10
C LYS A 18 -1.37 23.80 -24.05
N MET A 19 -0.37 23.09 -23.51
CA MET A 19 0.65 22.43 -24.31
C MET A 19 0.13 21.13 -24.91
N LYS A 20 0.31 20.94 -26.22
CA LYS A 20 -0.02 19.68 -26.89
C LYS A 20 0.79 18.53 -26.26
N GLN A 21 0.16 17.36 -26.11
CA GLN A 21 0.77 16.19 -25.47
C GLN A 21 2.13 15.84 -26.07
N ASN A 22 2.20 15.74 -27.40
CA ASN A 22 3.44 15.35 -28.10
C ASN A 22 4.59 16.34 -27.84
N VAL A 23 4.30 17.64 -27.75
CA VAL A 23 5.33 18.67 -27.48
C VAL A 23 5.82 18.57 -26.04
N PHE A 24 4.89 18.35 -25.10
CA PHE A 24 5.24 18.11 -23.70
C PHE A 24 6.12 16.86 -23.55
N ASP A 25 5.76 15.76 -24.22
CA ASP A 25 6.54 14.53 -24.19
C ASP A 25 7.95 14.71 -24.78
N MET A 26 8.08 15.44 -25.88
CA MET A 26 9.38 15.77 -26.46
C MET A 26 10.23 16.64 -25.51
N ALA A 27 9.62 17.59 -24.80
CA ALA A 27 10.33 18.41 -23.82
C ALA A 27 10.83 17.58 -22.63
N ILE A 28 9.98 16.70 -22.08
CA ILE A 28 10.36 15.78 -21.01
C ILE A 28 11.51 14.87 -21.46
N ASN A 29 11.41 14.24 -22.63
CA ASN A 29 12.48 13.39 -23.15
C ASN A 29 13.78 14.17 -23.34
N SER A 30 13.73 15.40 -23.87
CA SER A 30 14.93 16.22 -24.00
C SER A 30 15.59 16.53 -22.65
N PHE A 31 14.82 16.71 -21.58
CA PHE A 31 15.37 16.92 -20.24
C PHE A 31 15.95 15.65 -19.64
N ILE A 32 15.36 14.49 -19.93
CA ILE A 32 15.92 13.18 -19.56
C ILE A 32 17.25 12.94 -20.28
N ASP A 33 17.30 13.17 -21.60
CA ASP A 33 18.50 12.98 -22.43
C ASP A 33 19.65 13.90 -21.99
N LYS A 34 19.32 15.10 -21.50
CA LYS A 34 20.27 16.06 -20.93
C LYS A 34 20.65 15.76 -19.47
N GLY A 35 20.07 14.73 -18.87
CA GLY A 35 20.31 14.38 -17.47
C GLY A 35 19.80 15.40 -16.46
N LEU A 36 18.85 16.27 -16.83
CA LEU A 36 18.29 17.30 -15.95
C LEU A 36 17.17 16.77 -15.04
N ILE A 37 16.49 15.72 -15.50
CA ILE A 37 15.43 15.00 -14.76
C ILE A 37 15.61 13.50 -14.98
N LYS A 38 15.11 12.70 -14.05
CA LYS A 38 14.93 11.26 -14.20
C LYS A 38 13.44 10.96 -14.23
N GLN A 39 13.08 9.89 -14.94
CA GLN A 39 11.72 9.36 -14.97
C GLN A 39 11.73 7.91 -14.50
N GLU A 40 10.85 7.57 -13.59
CA GLU A 40 10.58 6.20 -13.16
C GLU A 40 9.07 5.96 -13.22
N GLY A 41 8.62 5.12 -14.15
CA GLY A 41 7.20 4.95 -14.45
C GLY A 41 6.53 6.27 -14.82
N GLU A 42 5.52 6.68 -14.04
CA GLU A 42 4.79 7.93 -14.22
C GLU A 42 5.40 9.13 -13.49
N TYR A 43 6.45 8.92 -12.67
CA TYR A 43 7.04 9.95 -11.83
C TYR A 43 8.27 10.59 -12.47
N ILE A 44 8.40 11.90 -12.30
CA ILE A 44 9.55 12.70 -12.72
C ILE A 44 10.17 13.36 -11.50
N PHE A 45 11.49 13.28 -11.38
CA PHE A 45 12.25 13.84 -10.26
C PHE A 45 13.62 14.36 -10.70
N LEU A 46 14.21 15.23 -9.89
CA LEU A 46 15.56 15.73 -10.14
C LEU A 46 16.58 14.59 -9.91
N PRO A 47 17.68 14.51 -10.68
CA PRO A 47 18.67 13.44 -10.55
C PRO A 47 19.28 13.30 -9.16
N TYR A 48 19.32 14.42 -8.42
CA TYR A 48 19.83 14.57 -7.06
C TYR A 48 18.73 14.65 -6.00
N PHE A 49 17.46 14.43 -6.38
CA PHE A 49 16.38 14.34 -5.41
C PHE A 49 16.43 13.00 -4.69
N SER A 50 16.49 13.05 -3.36
CA SER A 50 16.30 11.90 -2.48
C SER A 50 15.19 12.22 -1.51
N ILE A 51 14.32 11.25 -1.23
CA ILE A 51 13.33 11.37 -0.17
C ILE A 51 14.07 11.53 1.15
N GLN A 52 13.76 12.59 1.89
CA GLN A 52 14.36 12.84 3.19
C GLN A 52 13.53 12.17 4.28
N TYR A 53 14.10 11.16 4.91
CA TYR A 53 13.55 10.49 6.11
C TYR A 53 13.95 11.27 7.36
N ASP A 54 13.35 12.44 7.53
CA ASP A 54 13.66 13.34 8.64
C ASP A 54 12.98 12.92 9.96
N ASP A 55 13.21 13.68 11.02
CA ASP A 55 12.65 13.39 12.35
C ASP A 55 11.11 13.42 12.36
N TYR A 56 10.49 14.17 11.46
CA TYR A 56 9.03 14.19 11.34
C TYR A 56 8.53 12.89 10.69
N TYR A 57 9.16 12.45 9.59
CA TYR A 57 8.86 11.14 8.99
C TYR A 57 8.95 10.03 10.02
N ARG A 58 10.07 9.95 10.77
CA ARG A 58 10.29 8.89 11.76
C ARG A 58 9.22 8.88 12.86
N LYS A 59 8.82 10.05 13.36
CA LYS A 59 7.73 10.16 14.34
C LYS A 59 6.38 9.68 13.78
N CYS A 60 6.10 10.01 12.52
CA CYS A 60 4.89 9.52 11.84
C CYS A 60 4.95 8.01 11.64
N GLU A 61 6.06 7.48 11.13
CA GLU A 61 6.31 6.05 10.95
C GLU A 61 6.13 5.28 12.26
N GLU A 62 6.77 5.72 13.35
CA GLU A 62 6.60 5.11 14.68
C GLU A 62 5.14 5.10 15.14
N SER A 63 4.42 6.20 14.91
CA SER A 63 3.00 6.32 15.27
C SER A 63 2.12 5.40 14.43
N ILE A 64 2.39 5.30 13.12
CA ILE A 64 1.70 4.39 12.19
C ILE A 64 1.91 2.94 12.60
N LEU A 65 3.17 2.54 12.79
CA LEU A 65 3.52 1.17 13.15
C LEU A 65 2.93 0.79 14.50
N LYS A 66 2.96 1.70 15.49
CA LYS A 66 2.31 1.49 16.78
C LYS A 66 0.81 1.29 16.63
N ALA A 67 0.11 2.15 15.89
CA ALA A 67 -1.32 2.03 15.69
C ALA A 67 -1.71 0.70 15.03
N ILE A 68 -0.98 0.29 13.99
CA ILE A 68 -1.23 -0.99 13.31
C ILE A 68 -0.94 -2.18 14.24
N ASN A 69 0.14 -2.14 15.00
CA ASN A 69 0.50 -3.21 15.94
C ASN A 69 -0.52 -3.34 17.08
N ASP A 70 -1.05 -2.21 17.58
CA ASP A 70 -2.08 -2.19 18.62
C ASP A 70 -3.42 -2.75 18.08
N ALA A 71 -3.78 -2.45 16.83
CA ALA A 71 -4.98 -2.95 16.18
C ALA A 71 -4.88 -4.44 15.76
N ARG A 72 -3.68 -4.95 15.52
CA ARG A 72 -3.44 -6.29 14.96
C ARG A 72 -4.32 -6.59 13.73
N PHE A 73 -5.10 -7.67 13.76
CA PHE A 73 -5.99 -8.09 12.68
C PHE A 73 -7.34 -7.36 12.68
N GLU A 74 -7.55 -6.39 13.58
CA GLU A 74 -8.71 -5.49 13.49
C GLU A 74 -8.57 -4.47 12.35
N PHE A 75 -7.35 -4.22 11.89
CA PHE A 75 -6.98 -3.29 10.81
C PHE A 75 -7.46 -1.85 10.99
N ILE A 76 -6.76 -0.92 10.35
CA ILE A 76 -7.09 0.50 10.38
C ILE A 76 -7.39 0.95 8.94
N GLY A 77 -8.46 1.71 8.74
CA GLY A 77 -8.78 2.29 7.44
C GLY A 77 -7.71 3.29 6.99
N TYR A 78 -7.54 3.47 5.67
CA TYR A 78 -6.58 4.45 5.13
C TYR A 78 -6.85 5.86 5.65
N GLU A 79 -8.10 6.31 5.54
CA GLU A 79 -8.50 7.66 5.99
C GLU A 79 -8.36 7.83 7.50
N GLU A 80 -8.72 6.79 8.27
CA GLU A 80 -8.56 6.77 9.73
C GLU A 80 -7.08 6.89 10.12
N LEU A 81 -6.21 6.10 9.49
CA LEU A 81 -4.78 6.14 9.74
C LEU A 81 -4.20 7.53 9.43
N VAL A 82 -4.53 8.09 8.25
CA VAL A 82 -4.07 9.43 7.86
C VAL A 82 -4.60 10.51 8.80
N SER A 83 -5.87 10.42 9.23
CA SER A 83 -6.49 11.38 10.15
C SER A 83 -5.90 11.34 11.57
N SER A 84 -5.38 10.18 11.98
CA SER A 84 -4.72 10.02 13.28
C SER A 84 -3.36 10.74 13.36
N LEU A 85 -2.78 11.04 12.20
CA LEU A 85 -1.48 11.71 12.08
C LEU A 85 -1.65 13.22 11.96
N LYS A 86 -0.71 13.96 12.57
CA LYS A 86 -0.73 15.43 12.53
C LYS A 86 0.10 15.93 11.35
N GLY A 87 -0.54 16.56 10.37
CA GLY A 87 0.14 17.31 9.31
C GLY A 87 -0.41 17.03 7.92
N LYS A 88 -0.13 17.92 6.97
CA LYS A 88 -0.62 17.80 5.58
C LYS A 88 0.15 16.72 4.81
N GLU A 89 1.35 16.40 5.28
CA GLU A 89 2.25 15.43 4.69
C GLU A 89 1.99 13.99 5.14
N ALA A 90 1.05 13.77 6.08
CA ALA A 90 0.69 12.43 6.57
C ALA A 90 0.25 11.50 5.44
N GLU A 91 -0.55 12.02 4.50
CA GLU A 91 -1.00 11.26 3.33
C GLU A 91 0.17 10.86 2.42
N GLU A 92 1.14 11.77 2.21
CA GLU A 92 2.36 11.47 1.45
C GLU A 92 3.19 10.38 2.13
N ILE A 93 3.30 10.41 3.46
CA ILE A 93 4.07 9.42 4.23
C ILE A 93 3.42 8.04 4.14
N VAL A 94 2.11 7.94 4.39
CA VAL A 94 1.40 6.65 4.28
C VAL A 94 1.48 6.10 2.85
N ALA A 95 1.32 6.96 1.83
CA ALA A 95 1.46 6.57 0.44
C ALA A 95 2.89 6.07 0.14
N LEU A 96 3.92 6.75 0.64
CA LEU A 96 5.31 6.33 0.47
C LEU A 96 5.58 4.97 1.12
N MET A 97 5.10 4.74 2.35
CA MET A 97 5.28 3.47 3.06
C MET A 97 4.58 2.30 2.33
N LEU A 98 3.42 2.56 1.71
CA LEU A 98 2.75 1.59 0.82
C LEU A 98 3.56 1.32 -0.45
N GLU A 99 4.11 2.35 -1.09
CA GLU A 99 4.96 2.20 -2.27
C GLU A 99 6.25 1.43 -1.97
N ASN A 100 6.83 1.63 -0.77
CA ASN A 100 8.01 0.92 -0.29
C ASN A 100 7.71 -0.51 0.20
N LYS A 101 6.43 -0.92 0.22
CA LYS A 101 5.96 -2.21 0.73
C LYS A 101 6.24 -2.45 2.21
N GLU A 102 6.45 -1.38 2.97
CA GLU A 102 6.46 -1.44 4.45
C GLU A 102 5.04 -1.69 4.97
N LEU A 103 4.06 -1.08 4.28
CA LEU A 103 2.65 -1.28 4.50
C LEU A 103 2.02 -2.06 3.34
N VAL A 104 0.95 -2.79 3.65
CA VAL A 104 0.14 -3.55 2.70
C VAL A 104 -1.32 -3.13 2.86
N LYS A 105 -1.96 -2.77 1.74
CA LYS A 105 -3.39 -2.47 1.70
C LYS A 105 -4.19 -3.74 1.44
N ILE A 106 -5.10 -4.06 2.37
CA ILE A 106 -6.02 -5.19 2.30
C ILE A 106 -7.36 -4.68 1.76
N ASN A 107 -7.48 -4.60 0.43
CA ASN A 107 -8.70 -4.19 -0.27
C ASN A 107 -9.33 -2.92 0.36
N GLU A 108 -10.61 -2.98 0.73
CA GLU A 108 -11.33 -1.96 1.50
C GLU A 108 -11.31 -2.23 3.02
N THR A 109 -10.73 -3.34 3.45
CA THR A 109 -10.69 -3.75 4.86
C THR A 109 -9.79 -2.84 5.69
N GLY A 110 -8.61 -2.50 5.16
CA GLY A 110 -7.69 -1.60 5.85
C GLY A 110 -6.25 -1.75 5.41
N ILE A 111 -5.35 -1.28 6.26
CA ILE A 111 -3.90 -1.33 6.07
C ILE A 111 -3.27 -2.11 7.21
N THR A 112 -2.21 -2.84 6.89
CA THR A 112 -1.37 -3.54 7.85
C THR A 112 0.11 -3.44 7.46
N THR A 113 1.00 -3.96 8.30
CA THR A 113 2.42 -4.09 7.97
C THR A 113 2.65 -5.33 7.11
N ASN A 114 3.75 -5.35 6.37
CA ASN A 114 4.13 -6.55 5.61
C ASN A 114 4.38 -7.78 6.52
N GLU A 115 4.89 -7.56 7.73
CA GLU A 115 5.11 -8.62 8.72
C GLU A 115 3.79 -9.31 9.12
N MET A 116 2.79 -8.52 9.52
CA MET A 116 1.48 -9.05 9.92
C MET A 116 0.70 -9.63 8.74
N TYR A 117 0.89 -9.08 7.54
CA TYR A 117 0.34 -9.65 6.32
C TYR A 117 0.86 -11.08 6.07
N GLU A 118 2.18 -11.27 6.14
CA GLU A 118 2.78 -12.59 5.97
C GLU A 118 2.44 -13.53 7.14
N GLU A 119 2.30 -13.02 8.38
CA GLU A 119 1.78 -13.80 9.51
C GLU A 119 0.37 -14.34 9.21
N ALA A 120 -0.58 -13.48 8.85
CA ALA A 120 -1.95 -13.86 8.52
C ALA A 120 -2.02 -14.89 7.39
N LYS A 121 -1.18 -14.71 6.37
CA LYS A 121 -1.06 -15.61 5.22
C LYS A 121 -0.46 -16.95 5.61
N ASN A 122 0.57 -16.97 6.44
CA ASN A 122 1.19 -18.22 6.91
C ASN A 122 0.20 -19.03 7.73
N MET A 123 -0.54 -18.40 8.66
CA MET A 123 -1.59 -19.06 9.43
C MET A 123 -2.67 -19.68 8.53
N LEU A 124 -3.07 -18.96 7.47
CA LEU A 124 -4.01 -19.47 6.47
C LEU A 124 -3.46 -20.71 5.75
N VAL A 125 -2.24 -20.60 5.20
CA VAL A 125 -1.60 -21.65 4.41
C VAL A 125 -1.36 -22.90 5.25
N GLU A 126 -0.88 -22.75 6.49
CA GLU A 126 -0.67 -23.87 7.41
C GLU A 126 -1.99 -24.58 7.74
N PHE A 127 -3.04 -23.82 8.02
CA PHE A 127 -4.35 -24.39 8.33
C PHE A 127 -4.93 -25.16 7.14
N VAL A 128 -4.90 -24.57 5.94
CA VAL A 128 -5.46 -25.22 4.74
C VAL A 128 -4.63 -26.43 4.35
N LYS A 129 -3.30 -26.40 4.48
CA LYS A 129 -2.45 -27.58 4.25
C LYS A 129 -2.79 -28.74 5.18
N LYS A 130 -3.16 -28.45 6.44
CA LYS A 130 -3.54 -29.47 7.43
C LYS A 130 -4.98 -29.98 7.26
N ASN A 131 -5.92 -29.11 6.92
CA ASN A 131 -7.37 -29.41 6.93
C ASN A 131 -7.98 -29.50 5.52
N SER A 132 -7.17 -29.36 4.47
CA SER A 132 -7.56 -29.27 3.04
C SER A 132 -8.37 -28.04 2.63
N LYS A 133 -9.12 -27.44 3.57
CA LYS A 133 -9.98 -26.29 3.32
C LYS A 133 -10.14 -25.43 4.59
N ILE A 134 -10.69 -24.23 4.42
CA ILE A 134 -10.99 -23.32 5.52
C ILE A 134 -12.26 -22.51 5.25
N THR A 135 -13.08 -22.34 6.27
CA THR A 135 -14.23 -21.45 6.27
C THR A 135 -13.85 -20.05 6.78
N ALA A 136 -14.66 -19.05 6.47
CA ALA A 136 -14.47 -17.71 7.04
C ALA A 136 -14.59 -17.69 8.58
N ALA A 137 -15.35 -18.62 9.18
CA ALA A 137 -15.49 -18.72 10.63
C ALA A 137 -14.21 -19.25 11.28
N GLU A 138 -13.64 -20.32 10.73
CA GLU A 138 -12.36 -20.87 11.23
C GLU A 138 -11.23 -19.86 11.08
N TYR A 139 -11.15 -19.16 9.94
CA TYR A 139 -10.09 -18.17 9.77
C TYR A 139 -10.20 -16.98 10.73
N ARG A 140 -11.44 -16.55 11.00
CA ARG A 140 -11.73 -15.55 12.03
C ARG A 140 -11.24 -15.99 13.41
N ASP A 141 -11.50 -17.24 13.78
CA ASP A 141 -11.07 -17.79 15.06
C ASP A 141 -9.54 -17.90 15.17
N ILE A 142 -8.87 -18.32 14.08
CA ILE A 142 -7.41 -18.39 14.01
C ILE A 142 -6.77 -17.02 14.23
N LEU A 143 -7.27 -15.99 13.54
CA LEU A 143 -6.76 -14.63 13.66
C LEU A 143 -7.24 -13.90 14.92
N ASN A 144 -8.17 -14.48 15.68
CA ASN A 144 -8.85 -13.81 16.79
C ASN A 144 -9.33 -12.40 16.43
N THR A 145 -10.08 -12.30 15.32
CA THR A 145 -10.62 -11.03 14.81
C THR A 145 -12.13 -11.11 14.56
N ASN A 146 -12.72 -10.04 14.04
CA ASN A 146 -14.12 -10.01 13.61
C ASN A 146 -14.32 -10.68 12.23
N ARG A 147 -15.58 -11.04 11.92
CA ARG A 147 -15.93 -11.74 10.67
C ARG A 147 -15.66 -10.90 9.42
N LYS A 148 -15.82 -9.57 9.49
CA LYS A 148 -15.63 -8.66 8.37
C LYS A 148 -14.16 -8.68 7.91
N ASN A 149 -13.22 -8.63 8.86
CA ASN A 149 -11.79 -8.60 8.57
C ASN A 149 -11.26 -9.94 8.07
N ALA A 150 -11.71 -11.04 8.68
CA ALA A 150 -11.38 -12.37 8.19
C ALA A 150 -11.85 -12.59 6.74
N ILE A 151 -13.08 -12.17 6.40
CA ILE A 151 -13.58 -12.24 5.03
C ILE A 151 -12.75 -11.36 4.09
N GLY A 152 -12.45 -10.12 4.50
CA GLY A 152 -11.68 -9.17 3.70
C GLY A 152 -10.27 -9.66 3.36
N LEU A 153 -9.56 -10.24 4.33
CA LEU A 153 -8.27 -10.89 4.10
C LEU A 153 -8.40 -12.07 3.14
N LEU A 154 -9.38 -12.95 3.34
CA LEU A 154 -9.57 -14.10 2.47
C LEU A 154 -9.88 -13.69 1.03
N GLU A 155 -10.69 -12.66 0.83
CA GLU A 155 -10.95 -12.08 -0.50
C GLU A 155 -9.67 -11.48 -1.10
N HIS A 156 -8.85 -10.81 -0.29
CA HIS A 156 -7.55 -10.32 -0.72
C HIS A 156 -6.62 -11.46 -1.15
N PHE A 157 -6.54 -12.55 -0.37
CA PHE A 157 -5.76 -13.73 -0.72
C PHE A 157 -6.29 -14.48 -1.93
N ASP A 158 -7.59 -14.47 -2.16
CA ASP A 158 -8.20 -14.99 -3.40
C ASP A 158 -7.72 -14.15 -4.62
N MET A 159 -7.69 -12.81 -4.50
CA MET A 159 -7.18 -11.93 -5.55
C MET A 159 -5.68 -12.14 -5.82
N GLN A 160 -4.90 -12.41 -4.78
CA GLN A 160 -3.47 -12.74 -4.88
C GLN A 160 -3.21 -14.20 -5.31
N ARG A 161 -4.25 -14.99 -5.62
CA ARG A 161 -4.16 -16.42 -5.99
C ARG A 161 -3.47 -17.29 -4.95
N VAL A 162 -3.59 -16.94 -3.67
CA VAL A 162 -3.14 -17.79 -2.56
C VAL A 162 -4.18 -18.88 -2.29
N THR A 163 -5.45 -18.49 -2.28
CA THR A 163 -6.60 -19.40 -2.13
C THR A 163 -7.60 -19.21 -3.26
N ARG A 164 -8.58 -20.11 -3.34
CA ARG A 164 -9.78 -19.93 -4.15
C ARG A 164 -11.01 -20.38 -3.39
N ARG A 165 -12.11 -19.67 -3.59
CA ARG A 165 -13.41 -19.98 -2.97
C ARG A 165 -14.13 -21.11 -3.70
N VAL A 166 -14.59 -22.10 -2.93
CA VAL A 166 -15.42 -23.22 -3.39
C VAL A 166 -16.61 -23.34 -2.42
N GLY A 167 -17.77 -22.79 -2.83
CA GLY A 167 -18.94 -22.69 -1.96
C GLY A 167 -18.68 -21.79 -0.74
N ASN A 168 -18.76 -22.37 0.46
CA ASN A 168 -18.49 -21.69 1.72
C ASN A 168 -17.03 -21.82 2.20
N ASP A 169 -16.26 -22.65 1.51
CA ASP A 169 -14.89 -22.99 1.86
C ASP A 169 -13.90 -22.26 0.94
N ARG A 170 -12.65 -22.22 1.37
CA ARG A 170 -11.48 -21.87 0.56
C ARG A 170 -10.47 -23.00 0.59
N ILE A 171 -9.87 -23.25 -0.56
CA ILE A 171 -8.81 -24.24 -0.75
C ILE A 171 -7.58 -23.53 -1.33
N MET A 172 -6.41 -24.17 -1.24
CA MET A 172 -5.22 -23.68 -1.92
C MET A 172 -5.47 -23.61 -3.43
N PHE A 173 -4.88 -22.59 -4.06
CA PHE A 173 -4.90 -22.47 -5.51
C PHE A 173 -4.09 -23.58 -6.19
#